data_AF-A0A1Z4RWH6-F1
#
_entry.id   AF-A0A1Z4RWH6-F1
#
_cell.length_a   1.000
_cell.length_b   1.000
_cell.length_c   1.000
_cell.angle_alpha   90.00
_cell.angle_beta   90.00
_cell.angle_gamma   90.00
#
_symmetry.space_group_name_H-M   'P 1'
#
loop_
_entity.id
_entity.type
_entity.pdbx_description
1 polymer ?
#
loop_
_entity_poly.entity_id
_entity_poly.type
_entity_poly.pdbx_seq_one_letter_code
_entity_poly.pdbx_strand_id
1 'polypeptide(L)' 'MIFHSGQLPNGRWGIFLDHQLMASVGCFDTCQKTIQFLESRLSTKKLTKLKINIAVAPYFQNIKLI' A
#
# COMPACT_ATOMS: atom_id res chain seq x y z
N MET A 1 -6.69 3.09 -4.95
CA MET A 1 -6.30 2.80 -3.57
C MET A 1 -5.85 4.08 -2.90
N ILE A 2 -6.83 4.86 -2.44
CA ILE A 2 -6.60 6.06 -1.62
C ILE A 2 -7.18 5.74 -0.24
N PHE A 3 -6.35 5.79 0.79
CA PHE A 3 -6.81 5.65 2.16
C PHE A 3 -7.27 7.00 2.69
N HIS A 4 -8.34 7.02 3.47
CA HIS A 4 -8.80 8.23 4.15
C HIS A 4 -9.41 7.91 5.51
N SER A 5 -9.40 8.91 6.39
CA SER A 5 -10.00 8.83 7.72
C SER A 5 -11.39 9.47 7.72
N GLY A 6 -12.34 8.89 8.45
CA GLY A 6 -13.65 9.49 8.69
C GLY A 6 -14.15 9.23 10.11
N GLN A 7 -14.87 10.19 10.70
CA GLN A 7 -15.47 9.99 12.02
C GLN A 7 -16.74 9.14 11.90
N LEU A 8 -16.87 8.17 12.79
CA LEU A 8 -18.02 7.26 12.85
C LEU A 8 -19.07 7.77 13.85
N PRO A 9 -20.34 7.39 13.71
CA PRO A 9 -21.42 7.81 14.62
C PRO A 9 -21.20 7.45 16.10
N ASN A 10 -20.37 6.45 16.38
CA ASN A 10 -20.00 6.02 17.72
C ASN A 10 -18.83 6.82 18.33
N GLY A 11 -18.40 7.92 17.70
CA GLY A 11 -17.29 8.76 18.16
C GLY A 11 -15.89 8.20 17.86
N ARG A 12 -15.79 7.02 17.25
CA ARG A 12 -14.52 6.43 16.80
C ARG A 12 -14.13 6.95 15.40
N TRP A 13 -12.92 6.64 14.98
CA TRP A 13 -12.39 6.96 13.65
C TRP A 13 -12.30 5.72 12.78
N GLY A 14 -12.82 5.79 11.57
CA GLY A 14 -12.72 4.74 10.56
C GLY A 14 -11.58 4.99 9.59
N ILE A 15 -10.90 3.90 9.20
CA ILE A 15 -9.98 3.88 8.06
C ILE A 15 -10.75 3.32 6.87
N PHE A 16 -10.81 4.08 5.79
CA PHE A 16 -11.56 3.75 4.58
C PHE A 16 -10.61 3.53 3.40
N LEU A 17 -10.94 2.57 2.55
CA LEU A 17 -10.29 2.34 1.26
C LEU A 17 -11.37 2.34 0.18
N ASP A 18 -11.25 3.26 -0.80
CA ASP A 18 -12.20 3.37 -1.92
C ASP A 18 -13.69 3.38 -1.46
N HIS A 19 -13.97 4.09 -0.35
CA HIS A 19 -15.26 4.25 0.34
C HIS A 19 -15.74 3.07 1.20
N GLN A 20 -14.97 2.00 1.30
CA GLN A 20 -15.28 0.87 2.17
C GLN A 20 -14.54 0.98 3.51
N LEU A 21 -15.24 0.78 4.63
CA LEU A 21 -14.64 0.75 5.96
C LEU A 21 -13.76 -0.49 6.10
N MET A 22 -12.48 -0.29 6.39
CA MET A 22 -11.49 -1.36 6.60
C MET A 22 -11.27 -1.66 8.09
N ALA A 23 -11.22 -0.61 8.91
CA ALA A 23 -10.95 -0.73 10.35
C ALA A 23 -11.53 0.46 11.13
N SER A 24 -11.75 0.26 12.43
CA SER A 24 -12.18 1.31 13.37
C SER A 24 -11.18 1.45 14.52
N VAL A 25 -10.82 2.69 14.82
CA VAL A 25 -9.78 3.10 15.77
C VAL A 25 -10.37 4.10 16.76
N GLY A 26 -9.93 4.07 18.02
CA GLY A 26 -10.49 4.93 19.07
C GLY A 26 -10.20 6.43 18.92
N CYS A 27 -9.12 6.81 18.23
CA CYS A 27 -8.68 8.21 18.13
C CYS A 27 -8.16 8.57 16.74
N PHE A 28 -8.18 9.87 16.44
CA PHE A 28 -7.78 10.44 15.15
C PHE A 28 -6.30 10.19 14.84
N ASP A 29 -5.41 10.47 15.79
CA ASP A 29 -3.96 10.39 15.58
C ASP A 29 -3.51 8.98 15.20
N THR A 30 -4.05 7.96 15.86
CA THR A 30 -3.74 6.56 15.52
C THR A 30 -4.28 6.22 14.14
N CYS A 31 -5.50 6.65 13.80
CA CYS A 31 -6.08 6.46 12.47
C CYS A 31 -5.17 7.05 11.37
N GLN A 32 -4.72 8.28 11.54
CA GLN A 32 -3.82 8.96 10.60
C GLN A 32 -2.45 8.26 10.48
N LYS A 33 -1.83 7.88 11.60
CA LYS A 33 -0.55 7.15 11.59
C LYS A 33 -0.67 5.80 10.88
N THR A 34 -1.79 5.08 11.08
CA THR A 34 -2.03 3.82 10.37
C THR A 34 -2.19 4.03 8.87
N ILE A 35 -2.92 5.07 8.44
CA ILE A 35 -3.06 5.43 7.02
C ILE A 35 -1.68 5.72 6.41
N GLN A 36 -0.88 6.57 7.04
CA GLN A 36 0.48 6.89 6.59
C GLN A 36 1.37 5.65 6.49
N PHE A 37 1.28 4.75 7.48
CA PHE A 37 2.01 3.48 7.45
C PHE A 37 1.58 2.61 6.26
N LEU A 38 0.28 2.47 6.00
CA LEU A 38 -0.26 1.69 4.89
C LEU A 38 0.18 2.26 3.54
N GLU A 39 0.11 3.58 3.37
CA GLU A 39 0.56 4.27 2.16
C GLU A 39 2.07 4.08 1.91
N SER A 40 2.89 4.20 2.97
CA SER A 40 4.34 3.98 2.87
C SER A 40 4.68 2.55 2.41
N ARG A 41 3.95 1.55 2.90
CA ARG A 41 4.13 0.14 2.53
C ARG A 41 3.73 -0.13 1.09
N LEU A 42 2.64 0.46 0.61
CA LEU A 42 2.23 0.36 -0.79
C LEU A 42 3.23 1.05 -1.73
N SER A 43 3.74 2.23 -1.35
CA SER A 43 4.78 2.93 -2.11
C SER A 43 6.07 2.10 -2.21
N THR A 44 6.47 1.47 -1.10
CA THR A 44 7.68 0.64 -1.06
C THR A 44 7.53 -0.65 -1.86
N LYS A 45 6.35 -1.28 -1.87
CA LYS A 45 6.03 -2.42 -2.75
C LYS A 45 6.11 -2.05 -4.23
N LYS A 46 5.73 -0.82 -4.61
CA LYS A 46 5.85 -0.34 -5.99
C LYS A 46 7.33 -0.22 -6.40
N LEU A 47 8.21 0.22 -5.50
CA LEU A 47 9.65 0.31 -5.74
C LEU A 47 10.33 -1.07 -5.86
N THR A 48 9.94 -2.06 -5.06
CA THR A 48 10.49 -3.42 -5.17
C THR A 48 10.06 -4.12 -6.45
N LYS A 49 8.81 -3.91 -6.90
CA LYS A 49 8.33 -4.48 -8.16
C LYS A 49 9.01 -3.85 -9.40
N LEU A 50 9.33 -2.55 -9.33
CA LEU A 50 10.09 -1.84 -10.37
C LEU A 50 11.56 -2.30 -10.45
N LYS A 51 12.23 -2.52 -9.30
CA LYS A 51 13.59 -3.04 -9.28
C LYS A 51 13.69 -4.49 -9.77
N ILE A 52 12.69 -5.33 -9.52
CA ILE A 52 12.68 -6.72 -10.04
C ILE A 52 12.49 -6.73 -11.56
N ASN A 53 11.67 -5.84 -12.14
CA ASN A 53 11.52 -5.76 -13.61
C ASN A 53 12.72 -5.15 -14.34
N ILE A 54 13.55 -4.33 -13.67
CA ILE A 54 14.75 -3.74 -14.29
C ILE A 54 16.00 -4.63 -14.12
N ALA A 55 16.01 -5.54 -13.14
CA ALA A 55 17.16 -6.41 -12.88
C ALA A 55 17.16 -7.75 -13.65
N VAL A 56 16.09 -8.10 -14.39
CA VAL A 56 15.93 -9.44 -15.02
C VAL A 56 16.13 -9.43 -16.56
N ALA A 57 16.66 -8.36 -17.14
CA ALA A 57 17.09 -8.36 -18.54
C ALA A 57 18.52 -7.79 -18.66
N PRO A 58 19.56 -8.65 -18.66
CA PRO A 58 20.17 -9.00 -19.95
C PRO A 58 20.74 -10.43 -20.09
N TYR A 59 20.42 -11.40 -19.22
CA TYR A 59 21.11 -12.72 -19.25
C TYR A 59 20.43 -13.82 -20.09
N PHE A 60 19.29 -13.58 -20.73
CA PHE A 60 18.57 -14.58 -21.53
C PHE A 60 18.80 -14.46 -23.05
N GLN A 61 20.05 -14.27 -23.49
CA GLN A 61 20.38 -14.26 -24.93
C GLN A 61 21.46 -15.28 -25.36
N ASN A 62 21.79 -16.29 -24.56
CA ASN A 62 22.69 -17.36 -25.03
C ASN A 62 22.27 -18.74 -24.53
N ILE A 63 21.11 -19.23 -24.98
CA ILE A 63 20.85 -20.67 -25.01
C ILE A 63 21.07 -21.12 -26.46
N LYS A 64 22.09 -21.98 -26.61
CA LYS A 64 22.61 -22.58 -27.85
C LYS A 64 21.52 -23.01 -28.83
N LEU A 65 21.71 -22.62 -30.09
CA LEU A 65 21.21 -23.33 -31.26
C LEU A 65 21.74 -24.78 -31.25
N ILE A 66 20.83 -25.74 -31.45
CA ILE A 66 21.12 -27.13 -31.83
C ILE A 66 21.51 -27.14 -33.30
#